data_AF-A0A818ALZ7-F1
#
_entry.id   AF-A0A818ALZ7-F1
#
_cell.length_a   1.000
_cell.length_b   1.000
_cell.length_c   1.000
_cell.angle_alpha   90.00
_cell.angle_beta   90.00
_cell.angle_gamma   90.00
#
_symmetry.space_group_name_H-M   'P 1'
#
loop_
_entity.id
_entity.type
_entity.pdbx_description
1 polymer ?
#
loop_
_entity_poly.entity_id
_entity_poly.type
_entity_poly.pdbx_seq_one_letter_code
_entity_poly.pdbx_strand_id
1 'polypeptide(L)'
;MATPVDITVQYILLRRDLKKMKNYNDGAIIAQACHASKRMRKVVLGIDGNENEINELSDILKKNSIEHYLWIEQPENIPTAIAVKPYYKKDIEHFFSKYKLYR
;
A
#
# COMPACT_ATOMS: atom_id res chain seq x y z
N MET A 1 -17.88 -14.56 19.26
CA MET A 1 -16.96 -13.60 19.93
C MET A 1 -15.93 -13.19 18.89
N ALA A 2 -15.83 -11.91 18.54
CA ALA A 2 -14.83 -11.46 17.58
C ALA A 2 -13.44 -11.61 18.20
N THR A 3 -12.56 -12.37 17.56
CA THR A 3 -11.14 -12.42 17.93
C THR A 3 -10.55 -11.02 17.75
N PRO A 4 -9.79 -10.47 18.72
CA PRO A 4 -9.05 -9.24 18.52
C PRO A 4 -8.17 -9.40 17.27
N VAL A 5 -8.41 -8.58 16.25
CA VAL A 5 -7.57 -8.57 15.06
C VAL A 5 -6.20 -8.06 15.52
N ASP A 6 -5.14 -8.86 15.38
CA ASP A 6 -3.77 -8.44 15.67
C ASP A 6 -3.35 -7.42 14.60
N ILE A 7 -3.58 -6.13 14.89
CA ILE A 7 -3.20 -5.05 13.97
C ILE A 7 -1.73 -4.74 14.21
N THR A 8 -0.89 -5.02 13.22
CA THR A 8 0.50 -4.55 13.24
C THR A 8 0.53 -3.05 13.03
N VAL A 9 1.01 -2.30 14.02
CA VAL A 9 1.21 -0.84 13.94
C VAL A 9 2.68 -0.50 13.91
N GLN A 10 3.08 0.41 13.02
CA GLN A 10 4.43 0.97 13.00
C GLN A 10 4.37 2.45 13.38
N TYR A 11 4.87 2.79 14.57
CA TYR A 11 5.04 4.18 14.98
C TYR A 11 6.33 4.74 14.38
N ILE A 12 6.20 5.84 13.65
CA ILE A 12 7.34 6.57 13.08
C ILE A 12 7.33 7.98 13.67
N LEU A 13 8.32 8.28 14.50
CA LEU A 13 8.47 9.58 15.13
C LEU A 13 9.46 10.41 14.31
N LEU A 14 9.03 11.63 13.96
CA LEU A 14 9.83 12.57 13.19
C LEU A 14 10.26 13.75 14.06
N ARG A 15 11.54 14.11 13.96
CA ARG A 15 12.12 15.28 14.62
C ARG A 15 11.61 16.57 13.99
N ARG A 16 10.72 17.27 14.70
CA ARG A 16 10.08 18.52 14.22
C ARG A 16 11.05 19.71 14.14
N ASP A 17 12.12 19.66 14.91
CA ASP A 17 13.17 20.69 14.95
C ASP A 17 14.00 20.75 13.65
N LEU A 18 14.01 19.68 12.84
CA LEU A 18 14.73 19.65 11.56
C LEU A 18 14.25 20.70 10.56
N LYS A 19 12.96 21.09 10.62
CA LYS A 19 12.43 22.20 9.81
C LYS A 19 13.17 23.50 10.12
N LYS A 20 13.45 23.76 11.41
CA LYS A 20 14.10 24.99 11.89
C LYS A 20 15.63 24.91 11.78
N MET A 21 16.22 23.76 12.12
CA MET A 21 17.68 23.62 12.22
C MET A 21 18.38 23.39 10.88
N LYS A 22 17.70 22.74 9.93
CA LYS A 22 18.31 22.32 8.64
C LYS A 22 17.52 22.80 7.42
N ASN A 23 16.47 23.60 7.62
CA ASN A 23 15.55 24.05 6.57
C ASN A 23 14.97 22.90 5.74
N TYR A 24 14.75 21.75 6.37
CA TYR A 24 14.14 20.60 5.68
C TYR A 24 12.68 20.92 5.39
N ASN A 25 12.29 20.74 4.13
CA ASN A 25 10.88 20.80 3.74
C ASN A 25 10.14 19.53 4.22
N ASP A 26 8.81 19.63 4.23
CA ASP A 26 7.95 18.55 4.72
C ASP A 26 8.16 17.26 3.93
N GLY A 27 8.38 17.36 2.62
CA GLY A 27 8.69 16.23 1.75
C GLY A 27 9.94 15.47 2.17
N ALA A 28 11.03 16.16 2.52
CA ALA A 28 12.27 15.56 2.98
C ALA A 28 12.10 14.85 4.34
N ILE A 29 11.28 15.42 5.24
CA ILE A 29 10.97 14.81 6.54
C ILE A 29 10.07 13.57 6.38
N ILE A 30 9.08 13.64 5.49
CA ILE A 30 8.19 12.51 5.16
C ILE A 30 8.96 11.39 4.45
N ALA A 31 9.86 11.72 3.52
CA ALA A 31 10.71 10.73 2.86
C ALA A 31 11.56 9.95 3.87
N GLN A 32 12.05 10.59 4.94
CA GLN A 32 12.73 9.90 6.03
C GLN A 32 11.81 8.93 6.78
N ALA A 33 10.52 9.25 6.97
CA ALA A 33 9.56 8.30 7.53
C ALA A 33 9.42 7.07 6.61
N CYS A 34 9.30 7.29 5.31
CA CYS A 34 9.24 6.21 4.32
C CYS A 34 10.50 5.33 4.36
N HIS A 35 11.69 5.93 4.48
CA HIS A 35 12.95 5.21 4.64
C HIS A 35 13.04 4.47 5.99
N ALA A 36 12.48 5.03 7.08
CA ALA A 36 12.44 4.36 8.38
C ALA A 36 11.52 3.12 8.35
N SER A 37 10.52 3.08 7.48
CA SER A 37 9.68 1.91 7.19
C SER A 37 10.42 0.78 6.43
N LYS A 38 11.76 0.82 6.37
CA LYS A 38 12.70 -0.03 5.62
C LYS A 38 12.47 -1.54 5.70
N ARG A 39 11.83 -2.07 6.75
CA ARG A 39 11.57 -3.51 6.91
C ARG A 39 10.34 -4.02 6.16
N MET A 40 9.53 -3.14 5.57
CA MET A 40 8.40 -3.53 4.74
C MET A 40 8.70 -3.30 3.25
N ARG A 41 8.99 -4.37 2.52
CA ARG A 41 9.20 -4.32 1.06
C ARG A 41 7.85 -4.01 0.39
N LYS A 42 7.79 -2.85 -0.26
CA LYS A 42 6.66 -2.46 -1.10
C LYS A 42 7.00 -2.80 -2.54
N VAL A 43 6.05 -3.39 -3.26
CA VAL A 43 6.17 -3.69 -4.68
C VAL A 43 5.03 -2.96 -5.37
N VAL A 44 5.37 -2.08 -6.31
CA VAL A 44 4.37 -1.36 -7.11
C VAL A 44 4.28 -2.08 -8.45
N LEU A 45 3.09 -2.57 -8.77
CA LEU A 45 2.80 -3.31 -9.98
C LEU A 45 1.82 -2.52 -10.85
N GLY A 46 1.97 -2.61 -12.17
CA GLY A 46 1.05 -2.05 -13.14
C GLY A 46 -0.02 -3.08 -13.52
N ILE A 47 -1.27 -2.62 -13.56
CA ILE A 47 -2.37 -3.33 -14.21
C ILE A 47 -2.42 -2.80 -15.65
N ASP A 48 -2.10 -3.65 -16.62
CA ASP A 48 -2.07 -3.28 -18.04
C ASP A 48 -3.49 -3.28 -18.66
N GLY A 49 -4.46 -3.92 -18.00
CA GLY A 49 -5.86 -3.95 -18.44
C GLY A 49 -6.68 -2.74 -18.01
N ASN A 50 -7.99 -2.86 -18.20
CA ASN A 50 -8.96 -1.80 -17.95
C ASN A 50 -9.53 -1.84 -16.52
N GLU A 51 -10.49 -0.97 -16.25
CA GLU A 51 -11.22 -0.89 -14.97
C GLU A 51 -11.81 -2.23 -14.49
N ASN A 52 -12.18 -3.14 -15.40
CA ASN A 52 -12.73 -4.43 -14.98
C ASN A 52 -11.66 -5.29 -14.30
N GLU A 53 -10.41 -5.23 -14.76
CA GLU A 53 -9.35 -6.06 -14.21
C GLU A 53 -9.03 -5.71 -12.75
N ILE A 54 -9.06 -4.43 -12.38
CA ILE A 54 -8.83 -4.02 -10.98
C ILE A 54 -10.00 -4.43 -10.07
N ASN A 55 -11.24 -4.40 -10.57
CA ASN A 55 -12.41 -4.87 -9.85
C ASN A 55 -12.40 -6.39 -9.66
N GLU A 56 -12.10 -7.15 -10.72
CA GLU A 56 -11.92 -8.61 -10.67
C GLU A 56 -10.82 -9.01 -9.68
N LEU A 57 -9.69 -8.30 -9.68
CA LEU A 57 -8.62 -8.53 -8.71
C LEU A 57 -9.12 -8.28 -7.28
N SER A 58 -9.86 -7.20 -7.04
CA SER A 58 -10.49 -6.94 -5.74
C SER A 58 -11.39 -8.12 -5.31
N ASP A 59 -12.23 -8.64 -6.20
CA ASP A 59 -13.14 -9.73 -5.86
C ASP A 59 -12.41 -11.07 -5.62
N ILE A 60 -11.33 -11.35 -6.36
CA ILE A 60 -10.44 -12.48 -6.11
C ILE A 60 -9.82 -12.34 -4.70
N LEU A 61 -9.32 -11.16 -4.34
CA LEU A 61 -8.73 -10.94 -3.03
C LEU A 61 -9.78 -11.06 -1.90
N LYS A 62 -10.99 -10.53 -2.08
CA LYS A 62 -12.11 -10.69 -1.12
C LYS A 62 -12.45 -12.16 -0.92
N LYS A 63 -12.60 -12.92 -2.02
CA LYS A 63 -12.93 -14.36 -1.98
C LYS A 63 -11.88 -15.18 -1.23
N ASN A 64 -10.62 -14.79 -1.32
CA ASN A 64 -9.50 -15.44 -0.63
C ASN A 64 -9.21 -14.86 0.77
N SER A 65 -10.11 -14.01 1.31
CA SER A 65 -9.95 -13.35 2.61
C SER A 65 -8.65 -12.53 2.74
N ILE A 66 -8.17 -12.00 1.62
CA ILE A 66 -7.03 -11.08 1.58
C ILE A 66 -7.57 -9.67 1.75
N GLU A 67 -7.29 -9.08 2.91
CA GLU A 67 -7.67 -7.72 3.22
C GLU A 67 -6.89 -6.73 2.34
N HIS A 68 -7.65 -5.88 1.65
CA HIS A 68 -7.14 -4.88 0.75
C HIS A 68 -8.06 -3.66 0.74
N TYR A 69 -7.57 -2.60 0.12
CA TYR A 69 -8.26 -1.35 -0.07
C TYR A 69 -8.24 -1.00 -1.56
N LEU A 70 -9.43 -0.83 -2.13
CA LEU A 70 -9.64 -0.34 -3.49
C LEU A 70 -9.86 1.17 -3.41
N TRP A 71 -8.92 1.94 -3.96
CA TRP A 71 -8.98 3.39 -4.00
C TRP A 71 -9.79 3.84 -5.21
N ILE A 72 -10.82 4.65 -4.94
CA ILE A 72 -11.69 5.28 -5.94
C ILE A 72 -11.34 6.76 -5.99
N GLU A 73 -10.79 7.21 -7.11
CA GLU A 73 -10.38 8.61 -7.29
C GLU A 73 -11.59 9.52 -7.47
N GLN A 74 -11.51 10.74 -6.95
CA GLN A 74 -12.56 11.76 -7.06
C GLN A 74 -12.04 12.98 -7.83
N PRO A 75 -12.91 13.69 -8.59
CA PRO A 75 -14.38 13.52 -8.70
C PRO A 75 -14.84 12.47 -9.71
N GLU A 76 -13.93 11.84 -10.46
CA GLU A 76 -14.27 10.95 -11.58
C GLU A 76 -14.91 9.63 -11.15
N ASN A 77 -14.78 9.26 -9.87
CA ASN A 77 -15.34 8.06 -9.26
C ASN A 77 -14.88 6.75 -9.95
N ILE A 78 -13.60 6.67 -10.30
CA ILE A 78 -12.97 5.52 -10.97
C ILE A 78 -11.97 4.80 -10.05
N PRO A 79 -11.89 3.46 -10.07
CA PRO A 79 -10.90 2.72 -9.29
C PRO A 79 -9.51 2.86 -9.93
N THR A 80 -8.56 3.47 -9.21
CA THR A 80 -7.22 3.77 -9.75
C THR A 80 -6.09 3.01 -9.05
N ALA A 81 -6.31 2.48 -7.85
CA ALA A 81 -5.30 1.72 -7.14
C ALA A 81 -5.91 0.67 -6.21
N ILE A 82 -5.17 -0.42 -6.00
CA ILE A 82 -5.49 -1.44 -5.00
C ILE A 82 -4.27 -1.71 -4.12
N ALA A 83 -4.46 -1.70 -2.81
CA ALA A 83 -3.40 -1.93 -1.84
C ALA A 83 -3.79 -3.04 -0.86
N VAL A 84 -2.97 -4.07 -0.74
CA VAL A 84 -3.14 -5.14 0.27
C VAL A 84 -2.53 -4.75 1.61
N LYS A 85 -3.01 -5.36 2.71
CA LYS A 85 -2.27 -5.35 3.97
C LYS A 85 -0.87 -6.00 3.79
N PRO A 86 0.06 -5.79 4.74
CA PRO A 86 1.31 -6.51 4.74
C PRO A 86 1.07 -8.03 4.92
N TYR A 87 1.51 -8.83 3.96
CA TYR A 87 1.46 -10.30 3.99
C TYR A 87 2.84 -10.90 3.72
N TYR A 88 3.05 -12.16 4.09
CA TYR A 88 4.21 -12.90 3.62
C TYR A 88 4.11 -13.10 2.12
N LYS A 89 5.18 -12.77 1.38
CA LYS A 89 5.22 -12.84 -0.09
C LYS A 89 4.70 -14.18 -0.63
N LYS A 90 5.15 -15.30 -0.05
CA LYS A 90 4.74 -16.66 -0.44
C LYS A 90 3.22 -16.90 -0.39
N ASP A 91 2.50 -16.21 0.50
CA ASP A 91 1.07 -16.45 0.73
C ASP A 91 0.21 -15.71 -0.31
N ILE A 92 0.72 -14.62 -0.90
CA ILE A 92 -0.08 -13.75 -1.78
C ILE A 92 0.53 -13.53 -3.17
N GLU A 93 1.80 -13.90 -3.41
CA GLU A 93 2.51 -13.59 -4.67
C GLU A 93 1.81 -14.17 -5.91
N HIS A 94 1.18 -15.33 -5.78
CA HIS A 94 0.48 -15.97 -6.90
C HIS A 94 -0.66 -15.11 -7.47
N PHE A 95 -1.37 -14.32 -6.65
CA PHE A 95 -2.39 -13.36 -7.11
C PHE A 95 -1.81 -12.24 -7.98
N PHE A 96 -0.55 -11.90 -7.75
CA PHE A 96 0.10 -10.75 -8.38
C PHE A 96 1.10 -11.12 -9.49
N SER A 97 1.37 -12.41 -9.67
CA SER A 97 2.39 -12.96 -10.57
C SER A 97 2.24 -12.55 -12.04
N LYS A 98 1.01 -12.26 -12.50
CA LYS A 98 0.74 -11.79 -13.87
C LYS A 98 1.10 -10.33 -14.11
N TYR A 99 1.17 -9.50 -13.06
CA TYR A 99 1.42 -8.07 -13.18
C TYR A 99 2.91 -7.76 -13.19
N LYS A 100 3.30 -6.74 -13.95
CA LYS A 100 4.69 -6.29 -14.08
C LYS A 100 4.97 -5.14 -13.11
N LEU A 101 6.24 -4.92 -12.79
CA LEU A 101 6.65 -3.74 -12.04
C LEU A 101 6.20 -2.47 -12.77
N TYR A 102 5.55 -1.57 -12.02
CA TYR A 102 5.22 -0.24 -12.52
C TYR A 102 6.53 0.51 -12.79
N ARG A 103 6.85 0.74 -14.06
CA ARG A 103 8.06 1.39 -14.55
C ARG A 103 7.72 2.36 -15.66
#